data_AF-A0A1C9WMK3-F1
#
_entry.id   AF-A0A1C9WMK3-F1
#
_cell.length_a   1.000
_cell.length_b   1.000
_cell.length_c   1.000
_cell.angle_alpha   90.00
_cell.angle_beta   90.00
_cell.angle_gamma   90.00
#
_symmetry.space_group_name_H-M   'P 1'
#
loop_
_entity.id
_entity.type
_entity.pdbx_description
1 polymer ?
#
loop_
_entity_poly.entity_id
_entity_poly.type
_entity_poly.pdbx_seq_one_letter_code
_entity_poly.pdbx_strand_id
1 'polypeptide(L)'
;MLIALLGDVMLGRLVNERLRRVGADYPWGDTESALGTADLTVANLECVLAAGGEPEAGKVFHFRSDPKNVDCLRAAGIGMVSLANNHVLDYGAGAFREMLPALDSAGILHAGAGLDREAARRPAVRRVSGTAVGLIAFTDNQPDWEAGHGPGVFYVPVVDSDRRVAELLALVRRTKARVGLLIVSAHWGPNWGSGAPAEHRELARALIEAGADVVYGHSPHIFRGIELYRNRPIIYSAGDFVDDYAVDPLERNDQSFIFLLETDAATPRTLRLYPTVITDFQARLAGRSSRQIAERMQRLSRHLGTASSWDAGGGFLEIPLAAAG
;
A
#
# COMPACT_ATOMS: atom_id res chain seq x y z
N MET A 1 11.77 -13.63 7.73
CA MET A 1 11.94 -12.16 7.60
C MET A 1 10.64 -11.47 7.96
N LEU A 2 10.72 -10.22 8.40
CA LEU A 2 9.60 -9.35 8.75
C LEU A 2 9.38 -8.32 7.64
N ILE A 3 8.16 -8.25 7.10
CA ILE A 3 7.79 -7.27 6.07
C ILE A 3 6.67 -6.41 6.62
N ALA A 4 6.88 -5.10 6.70
CA ALA A 4 5.84 -4.15 7.07
C ALA A 4 5.12 -3.66 5.80
N LEU A 5 3.79 -3.74 5.80
CA LEU A 5 2.94 -3.12 4.78
C LEU A 5 2.21 -1.95 5.44
N LEU A 6 2.33 -0.75 4.85
CA LEU A 6 1.76 0.50 5.35
C LEU A 6 0.80 1.08 4.34
N GLY A 7 -0.32 1.61 4.81
CA GLY A 7 -1.39 2.16 3.99
C GLY A 7 -0.99 3.36 3.14
N ASP A 8 -1.96 4.23 2.91
CA ASP A 8 -1.78 5.36 2.01
C ASP A 8 -0.86 6.40 2.66
N VAL A 9 0.24 6.73 1.97
CA VAL A 9 1.25 7.70 2.39
C VAL A 9 1.14 8.92 1.48
N MET A 10 0.40 9.93 1.96
CA MET A 10 0.17 11.21 1.30
C MET A 10 1.04 12.28 1.98
N LEU A 11 2.18 12.61 1.36
CA LEU A 11 3.12 13.62 1.87
C LEU A 11 2.86 15.02 1.31
N GLY A 12 1.76 15.22 0.59
CA GLY A 12 1.38 16.47 -0.06
C GLY A 12 0.72 17.48 0.87
N ARG A 13 0.22 18.58 0.29
CA ARG A 13 -0.62 19.59 0.95
C ARG A 13 -0.08 20.01 2.33
N LEU A 14 -0.87 19.91 3.41
CA LEU A 14 -0.49 20.38 4.73
C LEU A 14 0.67 19.57 5.33
N VAL A 15 0.80 18.29 4.96
CA VAL A 15 1.97 17.47 5.33
C VAL A 15 3.24 18.05 4.69
N ASN A 16 3.20 18.39 3.40
CA ASN A 16 4.33 19.03 2.71
C ASN A 16 4.69 20.39 3.35
N GLU A 17 3.68 21.21 3.67
CA GLU A 17 3.89 22.49 4.36
C GLU A 17 4.57 22.30 5.72
N ARG A 18 4.15 21.29 6.48
CA ARG A 18 4.75 20.93 7.77
C ARG A 18 6.22 20.52 7.60
N LEU A 19 6.52 19.68 6.61
CA LEU A 19 7.87 19.17 6.26
C LEU A 19 8.86 20.26 5.79
N ARG A 20 8.42 21.51 5.61
CA ARG A 20 9.32 22.65 5.44
C ARG A 20 10.03 23.05 6.74
N ARG A 21 9.48 22.67 7.89
CA ARG A 21 9.89 23.18 9.22
C ARG A 21 10.32 22.10 10.20
N VAL A 22 10.14 20.83 9.86
CA VAL A 22 10.44 19.67 10.72
C VAL A 22 11.34 18.67 9.99
N GLY A 23 11.88 17.71 10.74
CA GLY A 23 12.71 16.63 10.19
C GLY A 23 11.91 15.63 9.35
N ALA A 24 12.63 14.85 8.54
CA ALA A 24 12.06 13.83 7.67
C ALA A 24 11.45 12.63 8.42
N ASP A 25 11.85 12.45 9.68
CA ASP A 25 11.31 11.48 10.64
C ASP A 25 9.89 11.84 11.13
N TYR A 26 9.51 13.12 11.07
CA TYR A 26 8.29 13.64 11.69
C TYR A 26 7.01 12.86 11.35
N PRO A 27 6.71 12.49 10.07
CA PRO A 27 5.46 11.80 9.74
C PRO A 27 5.30 10.43 10.40
N TRP A 28 6.37 9.84 10.93
CA TRP A 28 6.35 8.46 11.45
C TRP A 28 6.13 8.38 12.96
N GLY A 29 6.11 9.51 13.67
CA GLY A 29 5.77 9.58 15.09
C GLY A 29 6.46 8.52 15.94
N ASP A 30 5.71 7.81 16.79
CA ASP A 30 6.24 6.70 17.59
C ASP A 30 6.20 5.34 16.86
N THR A 31 5.71 5.30 15.62
CA THR A 31 5.70 4.07 14.79
C THR A 31 7.07 3.73 14.23
N GLU A 32 8.00 4.69 14.16
CA GLU A 32 9.39 4.49 13.70
C GLU A 32 10.06 3.30 14.39
N SER A 33 9.83 3.14 15.70
CA SER A 33 10.36 2.03 16.48
C SER A 33 9.88 0.66 15.99
N ALA A 34 8.60 0.54 15.61
CA ALA A 34 8.02 -0.69 15.08
C ALA A 34 8.49 -0.93 13.64
N LEU A 35 8.56 0.11 12.81
CA LEU A 35 9.04 0.03 11.43
C LEU A 35 10.51 -0.39 11.36
N GLY A 36 11.35 0.09 12.29
CA GLY A 36 12.77 -0.26 12.38
C GLY A 36 13.06 -1.74 12.66
N THR A 37 12.04 -2.53 13.02
CA THR A 37 12.17 -3.99 13.18
C THR A 37 11.97 -4.78 11.89
N ALA A 38 11.41 -4.15 10.85
CA ALA A 38 11.12 -4.81 9.58
C ALA A 38 12.38 -4.92 8.72
N ASP A 39 12.53 -6.05 8.03
CA ASP A 39 13.59 -6.25 7.03
C ASP A 39 13.27 -5.51 5.71
N LEU A 40 11.99 -5.21 5.47
CA LEU A 40 11.48 -4.44 4.34
C LEU A 40 10.15 -3.77 4.71
N THR A 41 10.02 -2.47 4.41
CA THR A 41 8.75 -1.75 4.48
C THR A 41 8.25 -1.41 3.07
N VAL A 42 6.96 -1.65 2.82
CA VAL A 42 6.25 -1.37 1.56
C VAL A 42 5.07 -0.44 1.83
N ALA A 43 4.86 0.56 0.98
CA ALA A 43 3.74 1.51 1.12
C ALA A 43 3.05 1.82 -0.22
N ASN A 44 1.85 2.40 -0.18
CA ASN A 44 1.29 3.13 -1.33
C ASN A 44 1.68 4.60 -1.22
N LEU A 45 2.44 5.10 -2.19
CA LEU A 45 2.85 6.51 -2.22
C LEU A 45 1.82 7.32 -2.99
N GLU A 46 0.87 7.89 -2.26
CA GLU A 46 -0.32 8.53 -2.81
C GLU A 46 -0.12 10.03 -3.05
N CYS A 47 1.04 10.38 -3.59
CA CYS A 47 1.36 11.72 -4.05
C CYS A 47 2.51 11.67 -5.06
N VAL A 48 2.66 12.74 -5.84
CA VAL A 48 3.84 12.91 -6.71
C VAL A 48 4.93 13.69 -5.99
N LEU A 49 6.18 13.23 -6.06
CA LEU A 49 7.35 13.97 -5.55
C LEU A 49 7.94 14.84 -6.66
N ALA A 50 7.64 16.13 -6.65
CA ALA A 50 8.06 17.04 -7.71
C ALA A 50 8.10 18.50 -7.22
N ALA A 51 9.00 19.31 -7.78
CA ALA A 51 9.03 20.75 -7.58
C ALA A 51 8.11 21.47 -8.57
N GLY A 52 7.97 20.92 -9.79
CA GLY A 52 7.21 21.52 -10.88
C GLY A 52 5.88 20.82 -11.20
N GLY A 53 5.32 21.16 -12.37
CA GLY A 53 4.05 20.64 -12.88
C GLY A 53 2.86 21.52 -12.51
N GLU A 54 1.80 21.40 -13.32
CA GLU A 54 0.53 22.10 -13.16
C GLU A 54 -0.53 21.11 -12.67
N PRO A 55 -1.41 21.51 -11.74
CA PRO A 55 -2.45 20.63 -11.22
C PRO A 55 -3.39 20.16 -12.34
N GLU A 56 -3.71 18.87 -12.35
CA GLU A 56 -4.59 18.26 -13.33
C GLU A 56 -5.96 18.95 -13.35
N ALA A 57 -6.37 19.41 -14.53
CA ALA A 57 -7.59 20.19 -14.67
C ALA A 57 -8.84 19.38 -14.29
N GLY A 58 -9.75 19.99 -13.53
CA GLY A 58 -11.03 19.37 -13.16
C GLY A 58 -10.96 18.37 -12.00
N LYS A 59 -9.77 18.02 -11.50
CA LYS A 59 -9.63 17.23 -10.27
C LYS A 59 -9.75 18.13 -9.03
N VAL A 60 -10.45 17.65 -8.01
CA VAL A 60 -10.73 18.43 -6.78
C VAL A 60 -9.52 18.50 -5.84
N PHE A 61 -8.78 17.39 -5.73
CA PHE A 61 -7.64 17.26 -4.83
C PHE A 61 -6.39 16.88 -5.61
N HIS A 62 -5.29 17.59 -5.32
CA HIS A 62 -3.98 17.37 -5.93
C HIS A 62 -2.92 17.19 -4.84
N PHE A 63 -2.15 16.11 -4.91
CA PHE A 63 -1.15 15.77 -3.91
C PHE A 63 0.25 15.76 -4.53
N ARG A 64 0.97 16.88 -4.32
CA ARG A 64 2.40 16.99 -4.60
C ARG A 64 3.17 17.30 -3.33
N SER A 65 4.29 16.60 -3.17
CA SER A 65 5.26 16.84 -2.11
C SER A 65 6.58 17.30 -2.71
N ASP A 66 7.35 18.11 -1.96
CA ASP A 66 8.67 18.56 -2.41
C ASP A 66 9.59 17.33 -2.63
N PRO A 67 10.45 17.29 -3.67
CA PRO A 67 11.28 16.11 -3.96
C PRO A 67 12.17 15.66 -2.79
N LYS A 68 12.62 16.62 -1.96
CA LYS A 68 13.40 16.35 -0.74
C LYS A 68 12.68 15.43 0.25
N ASN A 69 11.34 15.37 0.21
CA ASN A 69 10.56 14.57 1.15
C ASN A 69 10.63 13.06 0.83
N VAL A 70 11.34 12.66 -0.23
CA VAL A 70 11.81 11.27 -0.39
C VAL A 70 12.60 10.80 0.84
N ASP A 71 13.28 11.73 1.54
CA ASP A 71 13.98 11.42 2.79
C ASP A 71 13.04 10.96 3.91
N CYS A 72 11.76 11.34 3.87
CA CYS A 72 10.76 10.82 4.82
C CYS A 72 10.59 9.32 4.61
N LEU A 73 10.49 8.87 3.35
CA LEU A 73 10.37 7.45 3.04
C LEU A 73 11.61 6.67 3.49
N ARG A 74 12.80 7.26 3.35
CA ARG A 74 14.06 6.67 3.84
C ARG A 74 14.08 6.54 5.36
N ALA A 75 13.60 7.56 6.09
CA ALA A 75 13.54 7.55 7.55
C ALA A 75 12.67 6.39 8.08
N ALA A 76 11.58 6.04 7.38
CA ALA A 76 10.73 4.89 7.72
C ALA A 76 11.25 3.53 7.22
N GLY A 77 12.44 3.49 6.58
CA GLY A 77 12.97 2.26 5.99
C GLY A 77 12.13 1.71 4.82
N ILE A 78 11.32 2.56 4.17
CA ILE A 78 10.52 2.17 3.01
C ILE A 78 11.45 1.80 1.86
N GLY A 79 11.39 0.53 1.44
CA GLY A 79 12.25 -0.02 0.40
C GLY A 79 11.53 -0.25 -0.93
N MET A 80 10.19 -0.26 -0.93
CA MET A 80 9.36 -0.34 -2.12
C MET A 80 8.08 0.50 -1.97
N VAL A 81 7.61 1.09 -3.07
CA VAL A 81 6.33 1.79 -3.11
C VAL A 81 5.46 1.34 -4.29
N SER A 82 4.15 1.28 -4.07
CA SER A 82 3.16 1.33 -5.15
C SER A 82 3.02 2.77 -5.62
N LEU A 83 3.03 2.95 -6.94
CA LEU A 83 2.69 4.20 -7.62
C LEU A 83 1.39 4.09 -8.43
N ALA A 84 0.77 2.89 -8.50
CA ALA A 84 -0.51 2.72 -9.15
C ALA A 84 -1.62 3.22 -8.23
N ASN A 85 -1.92 4.51 -8.32
CA ASN A 85 -3.01 5.15 -7.61
C ASN A 85 -3.52 6.32 -8.44
N ASN A 86 -4.58 6.94 -7.96
CA ASN A 86 -5.24 8.06 -8.60
C ASN A 86 -4.52 9.40 -8.41
N HIS A 87 -3.35 9.48 -7.76
CA HIS A 87 -2.65 10.74 -7.42
C HIS A 87 -1.25 10.91 -8.00
N VAL A 88 -0.62 9.87 -8.55
CA VAL A 88 0.76 9.92 -9.08
C VAL A 88 0.96 10.89 -10.26
N LEU A 89 -0.09 11.24 -11.00
CA LEU A 89 -0.06 12.19 -12.12
C LEU A 89 -0.82 13.48 -11.84
N ASP A 90 -1.09 13.80 -10.58
CA ASP A 90 -1.82 15.02 -10.20
C ASP A 90 -1.22 16.33 -10.72
N TYR A 91 0.07 16.34 -11.02
CA TYR A 91 0.79 17.49 -11.59
C TYR A 91 1.35 17.19 -12.99
N GLY A 92 0.73 16.22 -13.67
CA GLY A 92 1.03 15.81 -15.02
C GLY A 92 2.31 14.98 -15.18
N ALA A 93 2.54 14.53 -16.41
CA ALA A 93 3.65 13.65 -16.77
C ALA A 93 5.04 14.27 -16.59
N GLY A 94 5.15 15.60 -16.46
CA GLY A 94 6.41 16.29 -16.14
C GLY A 94 6.83 16.04 -14.69
N ALA A 95 5.92 16.27 -13.75
CA ALA A 95 6.13 16.01 -12.33
C ALA A 95 6.40 14.52 -12.07
N PHE A 96 5.66 13.64 -12.71
CA PHE A 96 5.90 12.20 -12.58
C PHE A 96 7.30 11.78 -13.07
N ARG A 97 7.81 12.37 -14.16
CA ARG A 97 9.18 12.11 -14.63
C ARG A 97 10.24 12.59 -13.63
N GLU A 98 9.99 13.69 -12.93
CA GLU A 98 10.89 14.23 -11.90
C GLU A 98 10.98 13.30 -10.67
N MET A 99 9.88 12.64 -10.33
CA MET A 99 9.77 11.74 -9.17
C MET A 99 10.63 10.49 -9.28
N LEU A 100 10.71 9.87 -10.47
CA LEU A 100 11.37 8.56 -10.61
C LEU A 100 12.86 8.59 -10.22
N PRO A 101 13.69 9.54 -10.69
CA PRO A 101 15.07 9.65 -10.25
C PRO A 101 15.25 9.91 -8.75
N ALA A 102 14.30 10.60 -8.11
CA ALA A 102 14.34 10.84 -6.67
C ALA A 102 14.17 9.53 -5.87
N LEU A 103 13.22 8.69 -6.26
CA LEU A 103 13.02 7.35 -5.70
C LEU A 103 14.24 6.45 -5.96
N ASP A 104 14.71 6.41 -7.20
CA ASP A 104 15.83 5.57 -7.62
C ASP A 104 17.12 5.94 -6.85
N SER A 105 17.40 7.23 -6.70
CA SER A 105 18.58 7.74 -5.96
C SER A 105 18.48 7.47 -4.45
N ALA A 106 17.26 7.38 -3.91
CA ALA A 106 17.01 6.99 -2.54
C ALA A 106 17.08 5.47 -2.30
N GLY A 107 17.20 4.65 -3.36
CA GLY A 107 17.19 3.19 -3.27
C GLY A 107 15.81 2.60 -2.95
N ILE A 108 14.74 3.34 -3.31
CA ILE A 108 13.35 2.96 -3.13
C ILE A 108 12.84 2.45 -4.46
N LEU A 109 12.51 1.16 -4.54
CA LEU A 109 11.97 0.57 -5.75
C LEU A 109 10.49 0.93 -5.90
N HIS A 110 9.99 0.95 -7.13
CA HIS A 110 8.60 1.31 -7.40
C HIS A 110 7.98 0.38 -8.45
N ALA A 111 6.65 0.27 -8.40
CA ALA A 111 5.86 -0.49 -9.35
C ALA A 111 4.52 0.19 -9.62
N GLY A 112 3.91 -0.13 -10.76
CA GLY A 112 2.52 0.25 -11.06
C GLY A 112 2.34 1.59 -11.77
N ALA A 113 3.41 2.34 -12.01
CA ALA A 113 3.43 3.47 -12.93
C ALA A 113 4.79 3.51 -13.63
N GLY A 114 4.85 4.07 -14.84
CA GLY A 114 6.10 4.11 -15.60
C GLY A 114 6.02 5.05 -16.79
N LEU A 115 7.16 5.25 -17.46
CA LEU A 115 7.30 6.16 -18.60
C LEU A 115 6.60 5.67 -19.88
N ASP A 116 6.21 4.40 -19.90
CA ASP A 116 5.47 3.71 -20.94
C ASP A 116 4.76 2.48 -20.36
N ARG A 117 4.01 1.78 -21.20
CA ARG A 117 3.27 0.55 -20.85
C ARG A 117 4.15 -0.55 -20.25
N GLU A 118 5.39 -0.72 -20.73
CA GLU A 118 6.27 -1.77 -20.24
C GLU A 118 6.82 -1.43 -18.85
N ALA A 119 7.26 -0.18 -18.67
CA ALA A 119 7.73 0.34 -17.40
C ALA A 119 6.63 0.29 -16.33
N ALA A 120 5.40 0.70 -16.65
CA ALA A 120 4.28 0.68 -15.70
C ALA A 120 3.94 -0.75 -15.20
N ARG A 121 4.16 -1.76 -16.05
CA ARG A 121 3.90 -3.18 -15.73
C ARG A 121 5.10 -3.90 -15.12
N ARG A 122 6.22 -3.22 -14.93
CA ARG A 122 7.46 -3.82 -14.44
C ARG A 122 7.35 -4.07 -12.92
N PRO A 123 7.49 -5.31 -12.44
CA PRO A 123 7.54 -5.56 -11.01
C PRO A 123 8.82 -4.98 -10.40
N ALA A 124 8.71 -4.40 -9.20
CA ALA A 124 9.88 -4.14 -8.37
C ALA A 124 10.33 -5.45 -7.72
N VAL A 125 11.64 -5.69 -7.65
CA VAL A 125 12.20 -6.90 -7.03
C VAL A 125 13.41 -6.55 -6.18
N ARG A 126 13.42 -6.96 -4.91
CA ARG A 126 14.53 -6.77 -3.96
C ARG A 126 14.87 -8.08 -3.29
N ARG A 127 16.14 -8.31 -2.98
CA ARG A 127 16.55 -9.40 -2.09
C ARG A 127 16.48 -8.95 -0.64
N VAL A 128 15.78 -9.73 0.18
CA VAL A 128 15.62 -9.51 1.63
C VAL A 128 15.95 -10.83 2.32
N SER A 129 16.97 -10.84 3.17
CA SER A 129 17.42 -12.03 3.90
C SER A 129 17.59 -13.28 2.99
N GLY A 130 18.14 -13.07 1.78
CA GLY A 130 18.37 -14.12 0.78
C GLY A 130 17.18 -14.41 -0.16
N THR A 131 15.95 -14.04 0.22
CA THR A 131 14.72 -14.24 -0.56
C THR A 131 14.49 -13.09 -1.54
N ALA A 132 14.18 -13.38 -2.80
CA ALA A 132 13.69 -12.36 -3.73
C ALA A 132 12.23 -12.04 -3.40
N VAL A 133 11.94 -10.79 -3.03
CA VAL A 133 10.61 -10.25 -2.80
C VAL A 133 10.22 -9.41 -4.01
N GLY A 134 9.07 -9.69 -4.60
CA GLY A 134 8.49 -8.94 -5.72
C GLY A 134 7.29 -8.10 -5.30
N LEU A 135 7.13 -6.94 -5.95
CA LEU A 135 5.94 -6.10 -5.86
C LEU A 135 5.39 -5.85 -7.27
N ILE A 136 4.12 -6.19 -7.48
CA ILE A 136 3.30 -5.72 -8.61
C ILE A 136 2.28 -4.75 -8.04
N ALA A 137 2.02 -3.65 -8.75
CA ALA A 137 0.99 -2.70 -8.37
C ALA A 137 0.11 -2.36 -9.58
N PHE A 138 -1.20 -2.22 -9.37
CA PHE A 138 -2.15 -1.79 -10.38
C PHE A 138 -3.27 -0.95 -9.76
N THR A 139 -3.99 -0.22 -10.60
CA THR A 139 -5.16 0.56 -10.18
C THR A 139 -6.32 0.42 -11.17
N ASP A 140 -7.56 0.49 -10.68
CA ASP A 140 -8.76 0.63 -11.52
C ASP A 140 -9.28 2.06 -11.60
N ASN A 141 -8.58 3.00 -10.98
CA ASN A 141 -8.85 4.42 -11.01
C ASN A 141 -8.13 5.07 -12.21
N GLN A 142 -8.58 6.26 -12.60
CA GLN A 142 -7.95 7.10 -13.64
C GLN A 142 -7.66 6.35 -14.97
N PRO A 143 -8.69 5.83 -15.67
CA PRO A 143 -8.50 5.16 -16.97
C PRO A 143 -7.77 6.02 -18.01
N ASP A 144 -7.96 7.34 -17.96
CA ASP A 144 -7.32 8.30 -18.86
C ASP A 144 -5.80 8.43 -18.63
N TRP A 145 -5.29 7.87 -17.53
CA TRP A 145 -3.87 7.81 -17.19
C TRP A 145 -3.22 6.47 -17.53
N GLU A 146 -3.92 5.54 -18.22
CA GLU A 146 -3.34 4.25 -18.62
C GLU A 146 -2.05 4.47 -19.44
N ALA A 147 -0.95 3.86 -19.01
CA ALA A 147 0.33 3.96 -19.70
C ALA A 147 0.26 3.32 -21.10
N GLY A 148 0.46 4.16 -22.13
CA GLY A 148 0.62 3.75 -23.53
C GLY A 148 2.07 3.90 -23.99
N HIS A 149 2.29 4.75 -25.00
CA HIS A 149 3.63 5.17 -25.43
C HIS A 149 4.24 6.28 -24.55
N GLY A 150 3.46 6.84 -23.63
CA GLY A 150 3.88 7.87 -22.69
C GLY A 150 3.60 7.47 -21.25
N PRO A 151 3.98 8.34 -20.29
CA PRO A 151 3.91 8.00 -18.89
C PRO A 151 2.48 7.80 -18.39
N GLY A 152 2.30 6.86 -17.48
CA GLY A 152 0.98 6.47 -16.99
C GLY A 152 1.04 5.43 -15.88
N VAL A 153 -0.14 5.05 -15.42
CA VAL A 153 -0.36 3.97 -14.45
C VAL A 153 -0.59 2.63 -15.15
N PHE A 154 -0.32 1.53 -14.46
CA PHE A 154 -0.80 0.22 -14.84
C PHE A 154 -2.29 0.09 -14.49
N TYR A 155 -3.12 0.58 -15.41
CA TYR A 155 -4.57 0.53 -15.29
C TYR A 155 -5.10 -0.90 -15.55
N VAL A 156 -5.90 -1.40 -14.62
CA VAL A 156 -6.62 -2.68 -14.74
C VAL A 156 -8.03 -2.49 -14.17
N PRO A 157 -9.08 -2.43 -15.00
CA PRO A 157 -10.45 -2.36 -14.50
C PRO A 157 -10.79 -3.69 -13.80
N VAL A 158 -11.38 -3.63 -12.60
CA VAL A 158 -11.83 -4.81 -11.84
C VAL A 158 -13.14 -5.34 -12.45
N VAL A 159 -13.03 -5.86 -13.67
CA VAL A 159 -14.13 -6.48 -14.44
C VAL A 159 -13.58 -7.76 -15.07
N ASP A 160 -14.16 -8.91 -14.72
CA ASP A 160 -13.63 -10.25 -15.03
C ASP A 160 -13.30 -10.50 -16.51
N SER A 161 -14.08 -9.92 -17.43
CA SER A 161 -13.93 -10.15 -18.87
C SER A 161 -12.89 -9.25 -19.54
N ASP A 162 -12.26 -8.33 -18.80
CA ASP A 162 -11.29 -7.41 -19.38
C ASP A 162 -9.94 -8.09 -19.64
N ARG A 163 -9.41 -7.90 -20.85
CA ARG A 163 -8.10 -8.42 -21.25
C ARG A 163 -6.97 -8.02 -20.29
N ARG A 164 -7.06 -6.85 -19.65
CA ARG A 164 -6.05 -6.34 -18.71
C ARG A 164 -5.99 -7.16 -17.43
N VAL A 165 -7.13 -7.72 -16.97
CA VAL A 165 -7.16 -8.67 -15.85
C VAL A 165 -6.40 -9.94 -16.22
N ALA A 166 -6.64 -10.50 -17.41
CA ALA A 166 -5.89 -11.66 -17.89
C ALA A 166 -4.38 -11.39 -18.02
N GLU A 167 -3.99 -10.21 -18.52
CA GLU A 167 -2.60 -9.76 -18.59
C GLU A 167 -1.96 -9.64 -17.20
N LEU A 168 -2.67 -9.09 -16.22
CA LEU A 168 -2.25 -9.00 -14.82
C LEU A 168 -2.02 -10.39 -14.22
N LEU A 169 -2.98 -11.31 -14.34
CA LEU A 169 -2.83 -12.69 -13.84
C LEU A 169 -1.64 -13.40 -14.50
N ALA A 170 -1.40 -13.17 -15.79
CA ALA A 170 -0.23 -13.71 -16.48
C ALA A 170 1.09 -13.08 -15.97
N LEU A 171 1.10 -11.77 -15.66
CA LEU A 171 2.24 -11.10 -15.04
C LEU A 171 2.54 -11.66 -13.64
N VAL A 172 1.52 -11.91 -12.83
CA VAL A 172 1.66 -12.53 -11.50
C VAL A 172 2.32 -13.90 -11.63
N ARG A 173 1.82 -14.78 -12.51
CA ARG A 173 2.41 -16.11 -12.74
C ARG A 173 3.88 -16.04 -13.14
N ARG A 174 4.22 -15.19 -14.13
CA ARG A 174 5.61 -15.04 -14.60
C ARG A 174 6.54 -14.45 -13.54
N THR A 175 6.04 -13.52 -12.73
CA THR A 175 6.82 -12.87 -11.68
C THR A 175 7.07 -13.85 -10.54
N LYS A 176 6.04 -14.58 -10.09
CA LYS A 176 6.16 -15.60 -9.04
C LYS A 176 7.19 -16.67 -9.38
N ALA A 177 7.32 -17.07 -10.65
CA ALA A 177 8.35 -18.02 -11.08
C ALA A 177 9.80 -17.52 -10.85
N ARG A 178 10.00 -16.23 -10.56
CA ARG A 178 11.31 -15.58 -10.40
C ARG A 178 11.55 -15.01 -8.99
N VAL A 179 10.53 -15.01 -8.12
CA VAL A 179 10.60 -14.46 -6.77
C VAL A 179 10.13 -15.48 -5.74
N GLY A 180 10.71 -15.43 -4.54
CA GLY A 180 10.29 -16.30 -3.45
C GLY A 180 8.96 -15.84 -2.85
N LEU A 181 8.79 -14.52 -2.66
CA LEU A 181 7.57 -13.90 -2.14
C LEU A 181 7.08 -12.82 -3.11
N LEU A 182 5.80 -12.81 -3.43
CA LEU A 182 5.16 -11.85 -4.34
C LEU A 182 4.00 -11.14 -3.64
N ILE A 183 4.12 -9.82 -3.52
CA ILE A 183 3.10 -8.90 -3.03
C ILE A 183 2.43 -8.26 -4.25
N VAL A 184 1.09 -8.24 -4.28
CA VAL A 184 0.32 -7.49 -5.27
C VAL A 184 -0.43 -6.37 -4.58
N SER A 185 -0.06 -5.13 -4.86
CA SER A 185 -0.76 -3.92 -4.44
C SER A 185 -1.90 -3.58 -5.41
N ALA A 186 -3.08 -3.29 -4.89
CA ALA A 186 -4.28 -3.01 -5.67
C ALA A 186 -4.95 -1.73 -5.15
N HIS A 187 -4.93 -0.67 -5.95
CA HIS A 187 -5.64 0.56 -5.64
C HIS A 187 -6.98 0.57 -6.40
N TRP A 188 -8.05 0.20 -5.70
CA TRP A 188 -9.30 -0.24 -6.34
C TRP A 188 -10.59 0.33 -5.75
N GLY A 189 -11.57 0.53 -6.62
CA GLY A 189 -12.90 1.01 -6.26
C GLY A 189 -12.91 2.44 -5.75
N PRO A 190 -14.04 2.89 -5.18
CA PRO A 190 -14.19 4.26 -4.71
C PRO A 190 -13.60 4.46 -3.31
N ASN A 191 -13.41 5.74 -2.97
CA ASN A 191 -13.15 6.18 -1.60
C ASN A 191 -14.34 5.78 -0.69
N TRP A 192 -14.03 5.44 0.56
CA TRP A 192 -14.97 5.07 1.61
C TRP A 192 -15.68 3.71 1.45
N GLY A 193 -16.49 3.35 2.44
CA GLY A 193 -17.24 2.09 2.49
C GLY A 193 -16.42 0.93 3.06
N SER A 194 -16.94 0.31 4.13
CA SER A 194 -16.23 -0.72 4.89
C SER A 194 -16.35 -2.15 4.35
N GLY A 195 -17.23 -2.38 3.37
CA GLY A 195 -17.41 -3.68 2.71
C GLY A 195 -16.37 -3.92 1.61
N ALA A 196 -15.96 -5.19 1.43
CA ALA A 196 -15.18 -5.62 0.27
C ALA A 196 -16.15 -6.01 -0.87
N PRO A 197 -16.18 -5.27 -2.01
CA PRO A 197 -17.03 -5.60 -3.16
C PRO A 197 -16.76 -6.99 -3.70
N ALA A 198 -17.78 -7.66 -4.27
CA ALA A 198 -17.65 -9.04 -4.72
C ALA A 198 -16.56 -9.21 -5.78
N GLU A 199 -16.51 -8.27 -6.72
CA GLU A 199 -15.56 -8.22 -7.83
C GLU A 199 -14.11 -8.08 -7.32
N HIS A 200 -13.90 -7.29 -6.26
CA HIS A 200 -12.59 -7.16 -5.63
C HIS A 200 -12.17 -8.47 -4.97
N ARG A 201 -13.12 -9.19 -4.33
CA ARG A 201 -12.84 -10.49 -3.70
C ARG A 201 -12.50 -11.55 -4.74
N GLU A 202 -13.24 -11.58 -5.84
CA GLU A 202 -13.02 -12.52 -6.94
C GLU A 202 -11.64 -12.30 -7.58
N LEU A 203 -11.30 -11.06 -7.91
CA LEU A 203 -9.98 -10.73 -8.44
C LEU A 203 -8.86 -11.00 -7.43
N ALA A 204 -9.03 -10.65 -6.15
CA ALA A 204 -8.03 -10.91 -5.12
C ALA A 204 -7.72 -12.40 -4.97
N ARG A 205 -8.75 -13.25 -4.97
CA ARG A 205 -8.60 -14.71 -4.95
C ARG A 205 -7.90 -15.20 -6.22
N ALA A 206 -8.27 -14.70 -7.40
CA ALA A 206 -7.61 -15.06 -8.66
C ALA A 206 -6.11 -14.65 -8.67
N LEU A 207 -5.75 -13.53 -8.05
CA LEU A 207 -4.35 -13.12 -7.87
C LEU A 207 -3.56 -14.12 -7.00
N ILE A 208 -4.16 -14.57 -5.88
CA ILE A 208 -3.55 -15.63 -5.04
C ILE A 208 -3.42 -16.93 -5.84
N GLU A 209 -4.44 -17.33 -6.60
CA GLU A 209 -4.38 -18.52 -7.46
C GLU A 209 -3.32 -18.42 -8.56
N ALA A 210 -3.07 -17.21 -9.08
CA ALA A 210 -2.01 -16.94 -10.04
C ALA A 210 -0.60 -16.94 -9.42
N GLY A 211 -0.49 -16.93 -8.09
CA GLY A 211 0.76 -17.09 -7.35
C GLY A 211 1.16 -15.92 -6.47
N ALA A 212 0.30 -14.92 -6.27
CA ALA A 212 0.53 -13.91 -5.24
C ALA A 212 0.54 -14.56 -3.85
N ASP A 213 1.47 -14.14 -3.00
CA ASP A 213 1.55 -14.59 -1.60
C ASP A 213 0.79 -13.66 -0.66
N VAL A 214 0.57 -12.41 -1.08
CA VAL A 214 -0.18 -11.37 -0.38
C VAL A 214 -0.88 -10.48 -1.41
N VAL A 215 -2.15 -10.15 -1.15
CA VAL A 215 -2.85 -9.07 -1.87
C VAL A 215 -3.06 -7.90 -0.91
N TYR A 216 -2.75 -6.69 -1.37
CA TYR A 216 -2.53 -5.52 -0.55
C TYR A 216 -3.30 -4.30 -1.11
N GLY A 217 -4.47 -3.99 -0.53
CA GLY A 217 -5.45 -3.05 -1.09
C GLY A 217 -5.35 -1.61 -0.57
N HIS A 218 -5.78 -0.66 -1.40
CA HIS A 218 -5.78 0.81 -1.18
C HIS A 218 -7.01 1.47 -1.81
N SER A 219 -7.14 2.81 -1.66
CA SER A 219 -8.17 3.72 -2.19
C SER A 219 -9.31 4.10 -1.24
N PRO A 220 -9.90 3.20 -0.43
CA PRO A 220 -11.01 3.58 0.44
C PRO A 220 -10.68 4.60 1.53
N HIS A 221 -9.40 4.90 1.80
CA HIS A 221 -8.90 5.72 2.92
C HIS A 221 -9.21 5.19 4.33
N ILE A 222 -9.96 4.08 4.41
CA ILE A 222 -10.24 3.33 5.63
C ILE A 222 -9.78 1.89 5.47
N PHE A 223 -9.37 1.25 6.56
CA PHE A 223 -9.08 -0.18 6.51
C PHE A 223 -10.35 -1.01 6.29
N ARG A 224 -10.21 -2.08 5.51
CA ARG A 224 -11.25 -3.11 5.32
C ARG A 224 -10.79 -4.41 5.96
N GLY A 225 -11.73 -5.35 6.14
CA GLY A 225 -11.43 -6.66 6.73
C GLY A 225 -10.38 -7.44 5.93
N ILE A 226 -9.76 -8.42 6.60
CA ILE A 226 -8.80 -9.34 5.99
C ILE A 226 -9.49 -10.66 5.69
N GLU A 227 -9.20 -11.22 4.53
CA GLU A 227 -9.54 -12.59 4.17
C GLU A 227 -8.28 -13.46 4.12
N LEU A 228 -8.38 -14.69 4.64
CA LEU A 228 -7.42 -15.75 4.37
C LEU A 228 -7.95 -16.66 3.27
N TYR A 229 -7.32 -16.58 2.10
CA TYR A 229 -7.64 -17.45 0.97
C TYR A 229 -6.44 -18.35 0.67
N ARG A 230 -6.62 -19.67 0.76
CA ARG A 230 -5.52 -20.67 0.65
C ARG A 230 -4.33 -20.34 1.57
N ASN A 231 -4.63 -19.94 2.81
CA ASN A 231 -3.67 -19.51 3.84
C ASN A 231 -2.84 -18.26 3.46
N ARG A 232 -3.26 -17.50 2.44
CA ARG A 232 -2.64 -16.24 2.05
C ARG A 232 -3.51 -15.05 2.44
N PRO A 233 -2.94 -14.00 3.04
CA PRO A 233 -3.70 -12.83 3.45
C PRO A 233 -4.05 -11.95 2.25
N ILE A 234 -5.32 -11.56 2.20
CA ILE A 234 -5.86 -10.51 1.34
C ILE A 234 -6.31 -9.37 2.25
N ILE A 235 -5.57 -8.26 2.21
CA ILE A 235 -5.90 -7.02 2.91
C ILE A 235 -6.70 -6.16 1.91
N TYR A 236 -8.02 -6.05 2.07
CA TYR A 236 -8.86 -5.37 1.06
C TYR A 236 -8.68 -3.86 0.99
N SER A 237 -8.25 -3.24 2.10
CA SER A 237 -7.80 -1.86 2.19
C SER A 237 -6.97 -1.69 3.44
N ALA A 238 -5.81 -1.06 3.32
CA ALA A 238 -4.93 -0.72 4.43
C ALA A 238 -5.34 0.60 5.12
N GLY A 239 -6.13 1.45 4.46
CA GLY A 239 -6.49 2.79 4.94
C GLY A 239 -5.34 3.79 4.93
N ASP A 240 -5.56 4.99 5.43
CA ASP A 240 -4.52 6.02 5.47
C ASP A 240 -3.48 5.74 6.57
N PHE A 241 -2.20 5.93 6.24
CA PHE A 241 -1.11 5.81 7.22
C PHE A 241 -0.48 7.17 7.54
N VAL A 242 -0.29 8.02 6.54
CA VAL A 242 0.10 9.44 6.69
C VAL A 242 -0.76 10.26 5.74
N ASP A 243 -1.52 11.22 6.28
CA ASP A 243 -2.41 12.05 5.48
C ASP A 243 -2.82 13.34 6.22
N ASP A 244 -3.51 14.27 5.53
CA ASP A 244 -4.07 15.51 6.06
C ASP A 244 -5.61 15.60 6.02
N TYR A 245 -6.33 14.52 5.70
CA TYR A 245 -7.79 14.56 5.63
C TYR A 245 -8.44 14.93 6.96
N ALA A 246 -9.57 15.61 6.84
CA ALA A 246 -10.49 15.79 7.95
C ALA A 246 -10.99 14.41 8.40
N VAL A 247 -10.90 14.15 9.71
CA VAL A 247 -11.31 12.87 10.27
C VAL A 247 -12.83 12.72 10.16
N ASP A 248 -13.28 11.71 9.43
CA ASP A 248 -14.69 11.33 9.45
C ASP A 248 -15.03 10.66 10.80
N PRO A 249 -16.04 11.16 11.54
CA PRO A 249 -16.33 10.66 12.89
C PRO A 249 -16.86 9.22 12.92
N LEU A 250 -17.38 8.72 11.80
CA LEU A 250 -17.93 7.36 11.68
C LEU A 250 -16.93 6.42 11.02
N GLU A 251 -16.38 6.83 9.88
CA GLU A 251 -15.51 6.00 9.06
C GLU A 251 -14.09 5.93 9.61
N ARG A 252 -13.65 6.97 10.34
CA ARG A 252 -12.35 7.04 11.03
C ARG A 252 -11.19 6.69 10.11
N ASN A 253 -11.04 7.45 9.02
CA ASN A 253 -9.89 7.36 8.10
C ASN A 253 -8.55 7.70 8.77
N ASP A 254 -8.57 8.30 9.95
CA ASP A 254 -7.39 8.44 10.79
C ASP A 254 -6.86 7.11 11.34
N GLN A 255 -7.61 6.01 11.27
CA GLN A 255 -7.23 4.72 11.86
C GLN A 255 -6.69 3.76 10.80
N SER A 256 -5.57 3.10 11.13
CA SER A 256 -4.97 2.06 10.29
C SER A 256 -4.17 1.07 11.15
N PHE A 257 -3.26 0.32 10.53
CA PHE A 257 -2.35 -0.59 11.18
C PHE A 257 -0.98 -0.57 10.49
N ILE A 258 0.07 -0.91 11.24
CA ILE A 258 1.26 -1.53 10.64
C ILE A 258 0.93 -3.01 10.46
N PHE A 259 0.86 -3.46 9.20
CA PHE A 259 0.62 -4.86 8.86
C PHE A 259 1.97 -5.58 8.76
N LEU A 260 2.41 -6.19 9.85
CA LEU A 260 3.70 -6.86 9.96
C LEU A 260 3.56 -8.34 9.62
N LEU A 261 4.01 -8.69 8.42
CA LEU A 261 4.03 -10.05 7.91
C LEU A 261 5.31 -10.77 8.33
N GLU A 262 5.18 -11.79 9.16
CA GLU A 262 6.25 -12.72 9.47
C GLU A 262 6.27 -13.86 8.46
N THR A 263 7.45 -14.13 7.93
CA THR A 263 7.69 -15.18 6.93
C THR A 263 8.85 -16.08 7.36
N ASP A 264 8.71 -17.37 7.04
CA ASP A 264 9.79 -18.35 7.07
C ASP A 264 10.28 -18.55 5.64
N ALA A 265 11.49 -18.08 5.35
CA ALA A 265 11.97 -17.84 3.99
C ALA A 265 10.92 -17.07 3.16
N ALA A 266 10.26 -17.74 2.21
CA ALA A 266 9.27 -17.17 1.31
C ALA A 266 7.80 -17.46 1.73
N THR A 267 7.59 -18.20 2.81
CA THR A 267 6.27 -18.64 3.24
C THR A 267 5.75 -17.74 4.38
N PRO A 268 4.65 -16.99 4.17
CA PRO A 268 3.89 -16.33 5.22
C PRO A 268 3.52 -17.28 6.37
N ARG A 269 3.74 -16.84 7.60
CA ARG A 269 3.45 -17.60 8.84
C ARG A 269 2.46 -16.89 9.74
N THR A 270 2.62 -15.59 9.90
CA THR A 270 1.80 -14.81 10.82
C THR A 270 1.67 -13.40 10.27
N LEU A 271 0.48 -12.81 10.38
CA LEU A 271 0.25 -11.40 10.17
C LEU A 271 -0.10 -10.75 11.50
N ARG A 272 0.77 -9.87 12.00
CA ARG A 272 0.52 -9.04 13.18
C ARG A 272 0.11 -7.64 12.75
N LEU A 273 -0.92 -7.10 13.37
CA LEU A 273 -1.46 -5.78 13.06
C LEU A 273 -1.33 -4.88 14.29
N TYR A 274 -0.47 -3.88 14.20
CA TYR A 274 -0.28 -2.88 15.26
C TYR A 274 -1.18 -1.69 14.95
N PRO A 275 -2.23 -1.41 15.75
CA PRO A 275 -3.16 -0.32 15.44
C PRO A 275 -2.48 1.04 15.47
N THR A 276 -2.77 1.86 14.48
CA THR A 276 -2.25 3.24 14.37
C THR A 276 -3.38 4.25 14.27
N VAL A 277 -3.06 5.50 14.62
CA VAL A 277 -3.89 6.68 14.39
C VAL A 277 -3.04 7.78 13.75
N ILE A 278 -3.65 8.57 12.88
CA ILE A 278 -3.06 9.81 12.37
C ILE A 278 -3.38 10.94 13.34
N THR A 279 -2.37 11.65 13.82
CA THR A 279 -2.53 12.84 14.66
C THR A 279 -1.41 13.83 14.37
N ASP A 280 -1.75 15.10 14.15
CA ASP A 280 -0.80 16.16 13.80
C ASP A 280 0.08 15.83 12.59
N PHE A 281 -0.52 15.17 11.59
CA PHE A 281 0.13 14.66 10.37
C PHE A 281 1.18 13.56 10.61
N GLN A 282 1.13 12.89 11.77
CA GLN A 282 2.01 11.78 12.12
C GLN A 282 1.21 10.48 12.22
N ALA A 283 1.79 9.39 11.73
CA ALA A 283 1.41 8.04 12.11
C ALA A 283 1.86 7.79 13.56
N ARG A 284 0.92 7.40 14.43
CA ARG A 284 1.20 7.07 15.83
C ARG A 284 0.58 5.71 16.18
N LEU A 285 1.23 4.95 17.06
CA LEU A 285 0.61 3.80 17.69
C LEU A 285 -0.64 4.25 18.46
N ALA A 286 -1.74 3.53 18.30
CA ALA A 286 -3.04 3.96 18.79
C ALA A 286 -3.17 4.00 20.33
N GLY A 287 -2.20 3.45 21.07
CA GLY A 287 -2.16 3.46 22.53
C GLY A 287 -3.46 2.95 23.15
N ARG A 288 -4.19 3.82 23.84
CA ARG A 288 -5.47 3.48 24.51
C ARG A 288 -6.59 3.07 23.54
N SER A 289 -6.53 3.52 22.28
CA SER A 289 -7.52 3.19 21.26
C SER A 289 -7.24 1.85 20.56
N SER A 290 -6.08 1.24 20.79
CA SER A 290 -5.63 0.04 20.07
C SER A 290 -6.65 -1.10 20.13
N ARG A 291 -7.21 -1.36 21.32
CA ARG A 291 -8.18 -2.44 21.51
C ARG A 291 -9.46 -2.24 20.69
N GLN A 292 -9.99 -1.01 20.67
CA GLN A 292 -11.21 -0.69 19.93
C GLN A 292 -11.01 -0.81 18.41
N ILE A 293 -9.87 -0.33 17.92
CA ILE A 293 -9.49 -0.41 16.49
C ILE A 293 -9.30 -1.87 16.09
N ALA A 294 -8.58 -2.65 16.91
CA ALA A 294 -8.43 -4.09 16.70
C ALA A 294 -9.78 -4.81 16.65
N GLU A 295 -10.70 -4.54 17.58
CA GLU A 295 -12.04 -5.13 17.58
C GLU A 295 -12.85 -4.80 16.31
N ARG A 296 -12.69 -3.59 15.74
CA ARG A 296 -13.29 -3.25 14.44
C ARG A 296 -12.72 -4.14 13.33
N MET A 297 -11.39 -4.28 13.25
CA MET A 297 -10.75 -5.18 12.29
C MET A 297 -11.17 -6.64 12.47
N GLN A 298 -11.27 -7.12 13.71
CA GLN A 298 -11.76 -8.48 13.99
C GLN A 298 -13.18 -8.70 13.48
N ARG A 299 -14.08 -7.73 13.69
CA ARG A 299 -15.46 -7.81 13.17
C ARG A 299 -15.46 -7.84 11.65
N LEU A 300 -14.75 -6.92 10.98
CA LEU A 300 -14.70 -6.87 9.52
C LEU A 300 -14.12 -8.16 8.92
N SER A 301 -13.03 -8.67 9.49
CA SER A 301 -12.37 -9.90 9.03
C SER A 301 -13.22 -11.16 9.28
N ARG A 302 -14.00 -11.19 10.37
CA ARG A 302 -14.92 -12.30 10.65
C ARG A 302 -16.02 -12.45 9.59
N HIS A 303 -16.51 -11.33 9.03
CA HIS A 303 -17.46 -11.37 7.91
C HIS A 303 -16.85 -11.98 6.63
N LEU A 304 -15.52 -12.05 6.56
CA LEU A 304 -14.75 -12.68 5.49
C LEU A 304 -14.22 -14.07 5.89
N GLY A 305 -14.68 -14.62 7.02
CA GLY A 305 -14.28 -15.95 7.50
C GLY A 305 -12.91 -16.01 8.19
N THR A 306 -12.28 -14.88 8.50
CA THR A 306 -10.96 -14.85 9.12
C THR A 306 -11.04 -14.61 10.63
N ALA A 307 -10.46 -15.54 11.39
CA ALA A 307 -10.30 -15.44 12.83
C ALA A 307 -8.96 -14.78 13.20
N SER A 308 -8.92 -14.18 14.39
CA SER A 308 -7.75 -13.48 14.91
C SER A 308 -7.81 -13.39 16.43
N SER A 309 -6.66 -13.21 17.06
CA SER A 309 -6.52 -13.05 18.52
C SER A 309 -5.82 -11.74 18.85
N TRP A 310 -6.26 -11.07 19.91
CA TRP A 310 -5.58 -9.88 20.41
C TRP A 310 -4.54 -10.27 21.45
N ASP A 311 -3.30 -9.84 21.24
CA ASP A 311 -2.24 -9.92 22.24
C ASP A 311 -2.19 -8.60 23.02
N ALA A 312 -2.58 -8.65 24.30
CA ALA A 312 -2.60 -7.48 25.16
C ALA A 312 -1.20 -7.03 25.62
N GLY A 313 -0.24 -7.96 25.70
CA GLY A 313 1.14 -7.64 26.10
C GLY A 313 1.91 -6.99 24.95
N GLY A 314 1.68 -7.46 23.72
CA GLY A 314 2.29 -6.91 22.51
C GLY A 314 1.52 -5.75 21.88
N GLY A 315 0.23 -5.57 22.20
CA GLY A 315 -0.59 -4.48 21.67
C GLY A 315 -0.95 -4.65 20.19
N PHE A 316 -1.05 -5.89 19.70
CA PHE A 316 -1.36 -6.19 18.31
C PHE A 316 -2.47 -7.24 18.16
N LEU A 317 -3.11 -7.22 16.99
CA LEU A 317 -3.96 -8.31 16.54
C LEU A 317 -3.12 -9.32 15.75
N GLU A 318 -3.28 -10.61 16.03
CA GLU A 318 -2.55 -11.68 15.35
C GLU A 318 -3.48 -12.54 14.51
N ILE A 319 -3.06 -12.81 13.27
CA ILE A 319 -3.70 -13.72 12.33
C ILE A 319 -2.69 -14.82 11.97
N PRO A 320 -2.88 -16.07 12.42
CA PRO A 320 -2.01 -17.17 12.02
C PRO A 320 -2.28 -17.55 10.56
N LEU A 321 -1.21 -17.70 9.77
CA LEU A 321 -1.22 -18.12 8.38
C LEU A 321 -0.67 -19.54 8.36
N ALA A 322 -1.56 -20.54 8.45
CA ALA A 322 -1.13 -21.94 8.53
C ALA A 322 -0.17 -22.30 7.37
N ALA A 323 0.83 -23.12 7.65
CA ALA A 323 1.65 -23.70 6.59
C ALA A 323 0.73 -24.36 5.56
N ALA A 324 0.92 -24.05 4.26
CA ALA A 324 0.36 -24.92 3.24
C ALA A 324 0.92 -26.33 3.49
N GLY A 325 0.05 -27.26 3.87
CA GLY A 325 0.36 -28.68 3.94
C GLY A 325 0.54 -29.28 2.55
#